data_AF-A5N8V9-F1
#
_entry.id   AF-A5N8V9-F1
#
_cell.length_a   1.000
_cell.length_b   1.000
_cell.length_c   1.000
_cell.angle_alpha   90.00
_cell.angle_beta   90.00
_cell.angle_gamma   90.00
#
_symmetry.space_group_name_H-M   'P 1'
#
loop_
_entity.id
_entity.type
_entity.pdbx_description
1 polymer ?
#
loop_
_entity_poly.entity_id
_entity_poly.type
_entity_poly.pdbx_seq_one_letter_code
_entity_poly.pdbx_strand_id
1 'polypeptide(L)'
;MKQYAEKIALFFLCFSFILSSLIIPIPVSAETTTTQSISIDKTTASADDTIKDVTFAPGKDQSQLNFTWYSKSTSETQVQVALKSDMSGSEFPVDKAQTFNGEKSNGNDRYTSNKVTVTGLKQGVEYVYRVGDGTN
;
A
#
# COMPACT_ATOMS: atom_id res chain seq x y z
N MET A 1 26.33 43.28 30.85
CA MET A 1 26.34 43.75 29.45
C MET A 1 27.29 42.81 28.69
N LYS A 2 26.97 41.52 28.49
CA LYS A 2 25.80 40.99 27.78
C LYS A 2 25.59 41.84 26.51
N GLN A 3 25.90 41.26 25.33
CA GLN A 3 25.56 41.74 23.97
C GLN A 3 26.70 42.08 22.99
N TYR A 4 27.90 41.50 23.14
CA TYR A 4 28.93 41.53 22.08
C TYR A 4 29.57 40.16 21.74
N ALA A 5 29.15 39.07 22.38
CA ALA A 5 29.75 37.75 22.20
C ALA A 5 29.20 36.93 21.01
N GLU A 6 28.13 37.37 20.35
CA GLU A 6 27.47 36.55 19.31
C GLU A 6 27.71 36.98 17.85
N LYS A 7 28.44 38.07 17.60
CA LYS A 7 28.59 38.59 16.22
C LYS A 7 30.00 38.52 15.61
N ILE A 8 30.98 37.93 16.31
CA ILE A 8 32.37 37.93 15.83
C ILE A 8 32.86 36.53 15.39
N ALA A 9 32.12 35.46 15.71
CA ALA A 9 32.47 34.12 15.26
C ALA A 9 32.06 33.81 13.80
N LEU A 10 31.35 34.72 13.12
CA LEU A 10 30.73 34.46 11.82
C LEU A 10 31.52 34.98 10.60
N PHE A 11 32.78 35.43 10.75
CA PHE A 11 33.48 36.09 9.64
C PHE A 11 34.91 35.61 9.32
N PHE A 12 35.40 34.49 9.86
CA PHE A 12 36.80 34.10 9.69
C PHE A 12 37.08 32.64 9.33
N LEU A 13 36.23 31.99 8.54
CA LEU A 13 36.60 30.69 7.96
C LEU A 13 36.13 30.50 6.51
N CYS A 14 36.34 31.52 5.68
CA CYS A 14 36.39 31.34 4.23
C CYS A 14 37.85 31.12 3.81
N PHE A 15 38.04 30.17 2.89
CA PHE A 15 39.27 29.81 2.20
C PHE A 15 40.29 28.99 3.02
N SER A 16 40.42 27.70 2.68
CA SER A 16 41.50 27.30 1.77
C SER A 16 41.59 25.79 1.53
N PHE A 17 41.97 25.47 0.28
CA PHE A 17 42.50 24.21 -0.27
C PHE A 17 41.59 23.00 -0.45
N ILE A 18 41.04 22.94 -1.67
CA ILE A 18 40.59 21.75 -2.39
C ILE A 18 41.83 20.91 -2.71
N LEU A 19 41.95 19.70 -2.14
CA LEU A 19 42.92 18.71 -2.57
C LEU A 19 42.20 17.40 -2.91
N SER A 20 42.40 16.98 -4.15
CA SER A 20 41.85 15.83 -4.84
C SER A 20 42.02 14.51 -4.08
N SER A 21 40.90 13.81 -3.83
CA SER A 21 40.89 12.36 -3.72
C SER A 21 40.15 11.78 -4.92
N LEU A 22 40.89 11.01 -5.72
CA LEU A 22 40.39 10.22 -6.82
C LEU A 22 39.52 9.09 -6.25
N ILE A 23 38.20 9.19 -6.38
CA ILE A 23 37.28 8.11 -6.01
C ILE A 23 37.17 7.20 -7.24
N ILE A 24 37.71 5.98 -7.15
CA ILE A 24 37.41 4.93 -8.13
C ILE A 24 36.01 4.42 -7.79
N PRO A 25 35.01 4.51 -8.68
CA PRO A 25 33.71 3.91 -8.41
C PRO A 25 33.86 2.38 -8.43
N ILE A 26 33.65 1.77 -7.27
CA ILE A 26 33.30 0.35 -7.21
C ILE A 26 31.94 0.24 -7.94
N PRO A 27 31.76 -0.67 -8.92
CA PRO A 27 30.42 -1.00 -9.37
C PRO A 27 29.72 -1.68 -8.19
N VAL A 28 28.96 -0.92 -7.40
CA VAL A 28 27.89 -1.53 -6.63
C VAL A 28 26.90 -2.02 -7.69
N SER A 29 26.80 -3.34 -7.83
CA SER A 29 25.64 -3.91 -8.48
C SER A 29 24.48 -3.47 -7.59
N ALA A 30 23.79 -2.40 -7.97
CA ALA A 30 22.47 -2.15 -7.46
C ALA A 30 21.69 -3.40 -7.81
N GLU A 31 21.43 -4.26 -6.82
CA GLU A 31 20.31 -5.17 -6.91
C GLU A 31 19.10 -4.25 -6.98
N THR A 32 18.73 -3.92 -8.21
CA THR A 32 17.40 -3.49 -8.56
C THR A 32 16.53 -4.68 -8.19
N THR A 33 16.15 -4.77 -6.91
CA THR A 33 14.97 -5.53 -6.52
C THR A 33 13.83 -4.79 -7.18
N THR A 34 13.62 -5.11 -8.45
CA THR A 34 12.44 -4.78 -9.20
C THR A 34 11.29 -5.17 -8.30
N THR A 35 10.63 -4.15 -7.74
CA THR A 35 9.32 -4.32 -7.14
C THR A 35 8.45 -4.73 -8.32
N GLN A 36 8.43 -6.03 -8.60
CA GLN A 36 7.52 -6.61 -9.57
C GLN A 36 6.15 -6.32 -9.00
N SER A 37 5.46 -5.38 -9.61
CA SER A 37 4.01 -5.29 -9.48
C SER A 37 3.48 -6.67 -9.81
N ILE A 38 3.04 -7.39 -8.79
CA ILE A 38 2.40 -8.70 -8.96
C ILE A 38 1.10 -8.39 -9.69
N SER A 39 1.09 -8.60 -11.00
CA SER A 39 -0.14 -8.72 -11.76
C SER A 39 -0.80 -10.02 -11.31
N ILE A 40 -1.68 -9.92 -10.31
CA ILE A 40 -2.48 -11.06 -9.88
C ILE A 40 -3.42 -11.38 -11.03
N ASP A 41 -3.26 -12.59 -11.57
CA ASP A 41 -4.10 -13.15 -12.60
C ASP A 41 -5.56 -13.07 -12.15
N LYS A 42 -6.38 -12.39 -12.96
CA LYS A 42 -7.79 -12.11 -12.71
C LYS A 42 -8.56 -13.43 -12.79
N THR A 43 -8.54 -14.20 -11.71
CA THR A 43 -9.45 -15.34 -11.54
C THR A 43 -10.85 -14.77 -11.32
N THR A 44 -11.67 -14.86 -12.37
CA THR A 44 -13.12 -14.65 -12.44
C THR A 44 -13.73 -13.98 -11.22
N ALA A 45 -13.55 -12.65 -11.13
CA ALA A 45 -14.48 -11.81 -10.42
C ALA A 45 -15.85 -12.02 -11.08
N SER A 46 -16.86 -12.43 -10.30
CA SER A 46 -18.24 -12.09 -10.58
C SER A 46 -18.32 -10.55 -10.51
N ALA A 47 -17.80 -9.90 -11.55
CA ALA A 47 -17.84 -8.48 -11.67
C ALA A 47 -19.29 -8.16 -11.97
N ASP A 48 -20.01 -7.73 -10.94
CA ASP A 48 -20.81 -6.53 -11.14
C ASP A 48 -19.93 -5.58 -11.96
N ASP A 49 -20.35 -5.21 -13.17
CA ASP A 49 -19.60 -4.42 -14.18
C ASP A 49 -19.23 -3.00 -13.66
N THR A 50 -19.39 -2.81 -12.36
CA THR A 50 -19.16 -1.64 -11.56
C THR A 50 -17.82 -1.68 -10.85
N ILE A 51 -17.23 -2.84 -10.49
CA ILE A 51 -15.94 -2.90 -9.75
C ILE A 51 -14.75 -2.96 -10.70
N LYS A 52 -13.78 -2.05 -10.54
CA LYS A 52 -12.54 -2.02 -11.33
C LYS A 52 -11.35 -1.48 -10.55
N ASP A 53 -10.16 -1.68 -11.14
CA ASP A 53 -8.88 -1.14 -10.66
C ASP A 53 -8.60 -1.48 -9.19
N VAL A 54 -8.88 -2.73 -8.80
CA VAL A 54 -8.59 -3.24 -7.47
C VAL A 54 -7.09 -3.27 -7.27
N THR A 55 -6.60 -2.56 -6.25
CA THR A 55 -5.20 -2.53 -5.86
C THR A 55 -5.07 -2.55 -4.34
N PHE A 56 -3.89 -2.91 -3.84
CA PHE A 56 -3.58 -2.84 -2.42
C PHE A 56 -2.11 -2.50 -2.17
N ALA A 57 -1.85 -1.98 -0.98
CA ALA A 57 -0.51 -1.62 -0.52
C ALA A 57 -0.31 -2.04 0.95
N PRO A 58 0.94 -2.23 1.41
CA PRO A 58 1.22 -2.38 2.84
C PRO A 58 0.59 -1.27 3.69
N GLY A 59 0.13 -1.63 4.87
CA GLY A 59 -0.39 -0.68 5.86
C GLY A 59 0.71 -0.12 6.77
N LYS A 60 0.31 0.27 7.99
CA LYS A 60 1.25 0.79 8.99
C LYS A 60 2.38 -0.18 9.34
N ASP A 61 2.08 -1.48 9.29
CA ASP A 61 2.97 -2.58 9.59
C ASP A 61 2.53 -3.83 8.82
N GLN A 62 3.27 -4.93 8.99
CA GLN A 62 3.04 -6.20 8.30
C GLN A 62 1.69 -6.88 8.63
N SER A 63 0.98 -6.43 9.66
CA SER A 63 -0.36 -6.95 9.99
C SER A 63 -1.47 -6.25 9.23
N GLN A 64 -1.13 -5.32 8.32
CA GLN A 64 -2.10 -4.45 7.67
C GLN A 64 -1.90 -4.38 6.16
N LEU A 65 -3.03 -4.32 5.44
CA LEU A 65 -3.10 -4.02 4.01
C LEU A 65 -4.16 -2.96 3.76
N ASN A 66 -3.84 -2.00 2.90
CA ASN A 66 -4.77 -0.97 2.44
C ASN A 66 -5.26 -1.36 1.05
N PHE A 67 -6.56 -1.62 0.90
CA PHE A 67 -7.21 -1.91 -0.37
C PHE A 67 -7.87 -0.65 -0.92
N THR A 68 -7.81 -0.48 -2.24
CA THR A 68 -8.58 0.54 -2.96
C THR A 68 -9.12 0.00 -4.27
N TRP A 69 -10.30 0.46 -4.66
CA TRP A 69 -10.92 0.14 -5.95
C TRP A 69 -11.95 1.20 -6.34
N TYR A 70 -12.37 1.21 -7.60
CA TYR A 70 -13.51 2.00 -8.04
C TYR A 70 -14.76 1.13 -8.16
N SER A 71 -15.90 1.64 -7.73
CA SER A 71 -17.21 1.01 -7.92
C SER A 71 -18.26 2.02 -8.38
N LYS A 72 -19.33 1.58 -9.06
CA LYS A 72 -20.57 2.37 -9.21
C LYS A 72 -21.63 2.00 -8.17
N SER A 73 -21.36 1.00 -7.34
CA SER A 73 -22.26 0.57 -6.27
C SER A 73 -22.39 1.65 -5.20
N THR A 74 -23.62 1.82 -4.69
CA THR A 74 -23.93 2.70 -3.56
C THR A 74 -23.89 1.99 -2.21
N SER A 75 -23.71 0.66 -2.21
CA SER A 75 -23.64 -0.18 -1.02
C SER A 75 -22.45 0.17 -0.12
N GLU A 76 -22.41 -0.45 1.05
CA GLU A 76 -21.30 -0.29 1.98
C GLU A 76 -20.00 -0.86 1.41
N THR A 77 -18.93 -0.10 1.58
CA THR A 77 -17.58 -0.44 1.13
C THR A 77 -16.94 -1.43 2.09
N GLN A 78 -16.68 -2.66 1.62
CA GLN A 78 -16.17 -3.75 2.44
C GLN A 78 -15.06 -4.53 1.74
N VAL A 79 -14.12 -5.03 2.54
CA VAL A 79 -13.21 -6.13 2.17
C VAL A 79 -13.45 -7.29 3.12
N GLN A 80 -13.53 -8.48 2.56
CA GLN A 80 -13.53 -9.72 3.33
C GLN A 80 -12.26 -10.49 3.05
N VAL A 81 -11.64 -10.99 4.12
CA VAL A 81 -10.43 -11.81 4.06
C VAL A 81 -10.63 -13.10 4.84
N ALA A 82 -10.10 -14.19 4.30
CA ALA A 82 -10.08 -15.48 4.95
C ALA A 82 -8.74 -16.18 4.70
N LEU A 83 -8.43 -17.23 5.46
CA LEU A 83 -7.25 -18.03 5.19
C LEU A 83 -7.42 -18.76 3.86
N LYS A 84 -6.36 -18.84 3.06
CA LYS A 84 -6.39 -19.62 1.82
C LYS A 84 -6.63 -21.11 2.09
N SER A 85 -6.18 -21.61 3.24
CA SER A 85 -6.44 -22.99 3.70
C SER A 85 -7.92 -23.29 4.00
N ASP A 86 -8.75 -22.25 4.14
CA ASP A 86 -10.18 -22.41 4.37
C ASP A 86 -10.98 -22.52 3.07
N MET A 87 -10.37 -22.28 1.91
CA MET A 87 -11.03 -22.44 0.61
C MET A 87 -11.39 -23.90 0.35
N SER A 88 -12.55 -24.10 -0.27
CA SER A 88 -12.97 -25.37 -0.87
C SER A 88 -12.84 -25.25 -2.38
N GLY A 89 -11.74 -25.77 -2.94
CA GLY A 89 -11.43 -25.56 -4.36
C GLY A 89 -11.23 -24.09 -4.69
N SER A 90 -12.09 -23.52 -5.54
CA SER A 90 -12.06 -22.10 -5.93
C SER A 90 -13.08 -21.23 -5.17
N GLU A 91 -13.82 -21.80 -4.22
CA GLU A 91 -14.86 -21.08 -3.49
C GLU A 91 -14.28 -20.22 -2.35
N PHE A 92 -14.76 -18.97 -2.26
CA PHE A 92 -14.41 -18.07 -1.17
C PHE A 92 -15.13 -18.50 0.13
N PRO A 93 -14.43 -18.70 1.25
CA PRO A 93 -15.02 -19.27 2.47
C PRO A 93 -15.73 -18.19 3.31
N VAL A 94 -16.96 -17.83 2.90
CA VAL A 94 -17.76 -16.74 3.49
C VAL A 94 -17.91 -16.88 5.01
N ASP A 95 -18.25 -18.07 5.51
CA ASP A 95 -18.54 -18.31 6.94
C ASP A 95 -17.31 -18.16 7.86
N LYS A 96 -16.11 -18.15 7.28
CA LYS A 96 -14.84 -18.02 8.00
C LYS A 96 -14.14 -16.69 7.71
N ALA A 97 -14.76 -15.83 6.91
CA ALA A 97 -14.17 -14.56 6.53
C ALA A 97 -14.31 -13.50 7.63
N GLN A 98 -13.26 -12.72 7.81
CA GLN A 98 -13.30 -11.48 8.58
C GLN A 98 -13.71 -10.34 7.64
N THR A 99 -14.62 -9.48 8.11
CA THR A 99 -15.14 -8.33 7.35
C THR A 99 -14.57 -7.03 7.88
N PHE A 100 -14.11 -6.18 6.96
CA PHE A 100 -13.56 -4.86 7.25
C PHE A 100 -14.33 -3.81 6.45
N ASN A 101 -14.92 -2.85 7.17
CA ASN A 101 -15.63 -1.73 6.55
C ASN A 101 -14.64 -0.63 6.17
N GLY A 102 -14.99 0.10 5.11
CA GLY A 102 -14.15 1.14 4.54
C GLY A 102 -14.82 2.50 4.48
N GLU A 103 -14.10 3.38 3.82
CA GLU A 103 -14.53 4.71 3.48
C GLU A 103 -14.75 4.82 1.97
N LYS A 104 -15.67 5.70 1.60
CA LYS A 104 -15.99 6.03 0.22
C LYS A 104 -15.80 7.52 -0.04
N SER A 105 -15.33 7.85 -1.23
CA SER A 105 -15.24 9.22 -1.72
C SER A 105 -15.64 9.31 -3.18
N ASN A 106 -16.02 10.51 -3.63
CA ASN A 106 -16.42 10.72 -5.02
C ASN A 106 -15.22 10.50 -5.96
N GLY A 107 -15.41 9.69 -6.98
CA GLY A 107 -14.50 9.56 -8.12
C GLY A 107 -15.05 10.27 -9.36
N ASN A 108 -14.34 10.14 -10.46
CA ASN A 108 -14.76 10.65 -11.77
C ASN A 108 -15.74 9.67 -12.43
N ASP A 109 -16.45 10.13 -13.46
CA ASP A 109 -17.29 9.28 -14.33
C ASP A 109 -18.34 8.44 -13.60
N ARG A 110 -18.92 9.01 -12.52
CA ARG A 110 -19.92 8.38 -11.65
C ARG A 110 -19.39 7.14 -10.91
N TYR A 111 -18.08 7.00 -10.78
CA TYR A 111 -17.49 6.03 -9.87
C TYR A 111 -17.31 6.64 -8.49
N THR A 112 -17.32 5.77 -7.50
CA THR A 112 -16.92 6.01 -6.13
C THR A 112 -15.55 5.37 -5.94
N SER A 113 -14.63 6.11 -5.31
CA SER A 113 -13.38 5.57 -4.82
C SER A 113 -13.63 4.93 -3.46
N ASN A 114 -13.17 3.70 -3.31
CA ASN A 114 -13.33 2.89 -2.11
C ASN A 114 -11.98 2.67 -1.46
N LYS A 115 -11.93 2.71 -0.13
CA LYS A 115 -10.72 2.44 0.64
C LYS A 115 -11.05 1.62 1.88
N VAL A 116 -10.33 0.51 2.09
CA VAL A 116 -10.45 -0.32 3.30
C VAL A 116 -9.06 -0.63 3.84
N THR A 117 -8.87 -0.51 5.15
CA THR A 117 -7.68 -1.03 5.82
C THR A 117 -8.04 -2.36 6.49
N VAL A 118 -7.50 -3.46 5.96
CA VAL A 118 -7.51 -4.77 6.62
C VAL A 118 -6.41 -4.78 7.67
N THR A 119 -6.72 -5.30 8.86
CA THR A 119 -5.80 -5.37 9.99
C THR A 119 -5.79 -6.76 10.63
N GLY A 120 -4.83 -7.04 11.51
CA GLY A 120 -4.75 -8.31 12.23
C GLY A 120 -4.21 -9.47 11.40
N LEU A 121 -3.59 -9.21 10.25
CA LEU A 121 -2.95 -10.24 9.44
C LEU A 121 -1.70 -10.78 10.15
N LYS A 122 -1.52 -12.10 10.06
CA LYS A 122 -0.31 -12.78 10.54
C LYS A 122 0.73 -12.84 9.43
N GLN A 123 1.99 -12.54 9.76
CA GLN A 123 3.13 -12.65 8.85
C GLN A 123 3.31 -14.10 8.37
N GLY A 124 3.65 -14.28 7.10
CA GLY A 124 3.94 -15.60 6.52
C GLY A 124 2.71 -16.50 6.33
N VAL A 125 1.50 -15.93 6.42
CA VAL A 125 0.24 -16.64 6.21
C VAL A 125 -0.38 -16.19 4.88
N GLU A 126 -0.89 -17.14 4.10
CA GLU A 126 -1.62 -16.86 2.86
C GLU A 126 -3.10 -16.60 3.13
N TYR A 127 -3.62 -15.54 2.52
CA TYR A 127 -5.03 -15.13 2.60
C TYR A 127 -5.65 -15.06 1.20
N VAL A 128 -6.96 -15.21 1.15
CA VAL A 128 -7.78 -14.82 0.01
C VAL A 128 -8.68 -13.65 0.39
N TYR A 129 -9.04 -12.83 -0.60
CA TYR A 129 -9.84 -11.63 -0.38
C TYR A 129 -10.95 -11.48 -1.43
N ARG A 130 -12.00 -10.78 -1.05
CA ARG A 130 -12.98 -10.16 -1.96
C ARG A 130 -13.29 -8.74 -1.53
N VAL A 131 -13.64 -7.89 -2.50
CA VAL A 131 -13.99 -6.48 -2.29
C VAL A 131 -15.41 -6.21 -2.77
N GLY A 132 -16.07 -5.17 -2.26
CA GLY A 132 -17.43 -4.80 -2.66
C GLY A 132 -18.32 -4.59 -1.45
N ASP A 133 -19.49 -5.22 -1.41
CA ASP A 133 -20.48 -5.09 -0.33
C ASP A 133 -20.63 -6.35 0.53
N GLY A 134 -19.71 -7.30 0.40
CA GLY A 134 -19.73 -8.57 1.13
C GLY A 134 -20.66 -9.64 0.56
N THR A 135 -21.36 -9.37 -0.57
CA THR A 135 -22.23 -10.35 -1.23
C THR A 135 -21.71 -10.85 -2.59
N ASN A 136 -20.60 -10.29 -3.07
CA ASN A 136 -19.98 -10.58 -4.37
C ASN A 136 -19.22 -11.90 -4.42
#